data_AF-A0A432CAP0-F1
#
_entry.id   AF-A0A432CAP0-F1
#
_cell.length_a   1.000
_cell.length_b   1.000
_cell.length_c   1.000
_cell.angle_alpha   90.00
_cell.angle_beta   90.00
_cell.angle_gamma   90.00
#
_symmetry.space_group_name_H-M   'P 1'
#
loop_
_entity.id
_entity.type
_entity.pdbx_description
1 polymer ?
#
loop_
_entity_poly.entity_id
_entity_poly.type
_entity_poly.pdbx_seq_one_letter_code
_entity_poly.pdbx_strand_id
1 'polypeptide(L)'
;MLKFSTPIALVFFAILVMSSCKQHQEARRPLSQASGSFMKKSIQRNKKLVATEEDKIKALIKSDPNIKYLASKKGYWYTYQTRNETDTLTPKKGDVAFFDYEIKDLKGAIIYSEIELRPQIYYVDKQNIMMGLRDGIKLMRKNEKVTFLFPSNMGYGYHGDDKKIGTNEPLICTVTLRDFKSEATYKKENEVPVKTVIPAAPSKQQVPVASTPKDTINQ
;
A
#
# COMPACT_ATOMS: atom_id res chain seq x y z
N MET A 1 -50.94 -22.14 73.47
CA MET A 1 -49.90 -22.82 72.66
C MET A 1 -50.03 -22.39 71.20
N LEU A 2 -49.22 -21.41 70.77
CA LEU A 2 -49.15 -21.00 69.36
C LEU A 2 -48.38 -22.09 68.57
N LYS A 3 -49.10 -22.97 67.86
CA LYS A 3 -48.52 -24.05 67.03
C LYS A 3 -48.75 -23.86 65.52
N PHE A 4 -49.05 -22.64 65.06
CA PHE A 4 -49.29 -22.33 63.65
C PHE A 4 -48.20 -21.48 62.97
N SER A 5 -47.15 -21.06 63.70
CA SER A 5 -46.09 -20.16 63.19
C SER A 5 -45.17 -20.83 62.15
N THR A 6 -44.80 -22.10 62.35
CA THR A 6 -43.89 -22.84 61.45
C THR A 6 -44.46 -23.18 60.07
N PRO A 7 -45.73 -23.63 59.89
CA PRO A 7 -46.27 -23.87 58.55
C PRO A 7 -46.49 -22.58 57.77
N ILE A 8 -46.84 -21.47 58.45
CA ILE A 8 -47.02 -20.16 57.81
C ILE A 8 -45.67 -19.63 57.29
N ALA A 9 -44.59 -19.78 58.07
CA ALA A 9 -43.25 -19.39 57.64
C ALA A 9 -42.74 -20.22 56.46
N LEU A 10 -43.04 -21.53 56.42
CA LEU A 10 -42.69 -22.40 55.30
C LEU A 10 -43.47 -22.08 54.03
N VAL A 11 -44.75 -21.73 54.14
CA VAL A 11 -45.56 -21.28 53.00
C VAL A 11 -45.04 -19.94 52.48
N PHE A 12 -44.71 -18.99 53.36
CA PHE A 12 -44.11 -17.71 52.96
C PHE A 12 -42.74 -17.88 52.27
N PHE A 13 -41.90 -18.79 52.79
CA PHE A 13 -40.60 -19.11 52.19
C PHE A 13 -40.76 -19.78 50.82
N ALA A 14 -41.72 -20.70 50.66
CA ALA A 14 -42.02 -21.34 49.37
C ALA A 14 -42.53 -20.35 48.31
N ILE A 15 -43.35 -19.37 48.70
CA ILE A 15 -43.83 -18.30 47.81
C ILE A 15 -42.67 -17.39 47.37
N LEU A 16 -41.71 -17.11 48.26
CA LEU A 16 -40.54 -16.29 47.95
C LEU A 16 -39.61 -16.96 46.91
N VAL A 17 -39.44 -18.28 46.99
CA VAL A 17 -38.56 -19.04 46.06
C VAL A 17 -39.16 -19.13 44.65
N MET A 18 -40.49 -19.18 44.52
CA MET A 18 -41.15 -19.21 43.20
C MET A 18 -41.23 -17.84 42.50
N SER A 19 -40.92 -16.75 43.21
CA SER A 19 -40.88 -15.38 42.65
C SER A 19 -39.55 -15.05 41.98
N SER A 20 -38.56 -15.94 42.05
CA SER A 20 -37.28 -15.83 41.34
C SER A 20 -37.43 -16.30 39.88
N CYS A 21 -38.32 -15.62 39.15
CA CYS A 21 -38.41 -15.77 37.71
C CYS A 21 -37.14 -15.20 37.06
N LYS A 22 -36.43 -16.07 36.34
CA LYS A 22 -35.29 -15.80 35.47
C LYS A 22 -35.37 -14.40 34.85
N GLN A 23 -34.44 -13.53 35.23
CA GLN A 23 -34.18 -12.30 34.48
C GLN A 23 -33.69 -12.72 33.09
N HIS A 24 -34.59 -12.70 32.11
CA HIS A 24 -34.26 -13.00 30.73
C HIS A 24 -33.31 -11.91 30.26
N GLN A 25 -32.01 -12.21 30.27
CA GLN A 25 -31.02 -11.31 29.74
C GLN A 25 -31.21 -11.27 28.24
N GLU A 26 -31.99 -10.31 27.75
CA GLU A 26 -32.12 -10.06 26.33
C GLU A 26 -30.71 -9.83 25.78
N ALA A 27 -30.26 -10.72 24.89
CA ALA A 27 -29.01 -10.54 24.19
C ALA A 27 -29.04 -9.15 23.54
N ARG A 28 -28.10 -8.29 23.93
CA ARG A 28 -28.02 -6.91 23.45
C ARG A 28 -27.95 -6.93 21.93
N ARG A 29 -29.03 -6.53 21.25
CA ARG A 29 -29.03 -6.38 19.80
C ARG A 29 -28.01 -5.30 19.42
N PRO A 30 -27.31 -5.44 18.28
CA PRO A 30 -26.34 -4.44 17.88
C PRO A 30 -27.06 -3.10 17.69
N LEU A 31 -26.45 -2.03 18.19
CA LEU A 31 -26.95 -0.66 18.09
C LEU A 31 -27.08 -0.20 16.63
N SER A 32 -26.35 -0.84 15.72
CA SER A 32 -26.46 -0.64 14.28
C SER A 32 -26.62 -1.99 13.57
N GLN A 33 -27.75 -2.19 12.91
CA GLN A 33 -27.88 -3.21 11.88
C GLN A 33 -27.43 -2.56 10.57
N ALA A 34 -26.23 -2.90 10.09
CA ALA A 34 -25.82 -2.50 8.75
C ALA A 34 -26.73 -3.21 7.75
N SER A 35 -27.88 -2.60 7.42
CA SER A 35 -28.77 -3.17 6.42
C SER A 35 -27.97 -3.32 5.13
N GLY A 36 -28.04 -4.50 4.50
CA GLY A 36 -27.35 -4.75 3.24
C GLY A 36 -27.70 -3.75 2.14
N SER A 37 -28.81 -3.01 2.29
CA SER A 37 -29.23 -1.90 1.43
C SER A 37 -28.17 -0.78 1.34
N PHE A 38 -27.56 -0.37 2.46
CA PHE A 38 -26.52 0.68 2.43
C PHE A 38 -25.29 0.23 1.65
N MET A 39 -24.80 -1.00 1.92
CA MET A 39 -23.65 -1.57 1.20
C MET A 39 -23.94 -1.72 -0.30
N LYS A 40 -25.12 -2.22 -0.67
CA LYS A 40 -25.56 -2.33 -2.07
C LYS A 40 -25.56 -0.98 -2.77
N LYS A 41 -26.10 0.06 -2.13
CA LYS A 41 -26.09 1.44 -2.66
C LYS A 41 -24.66 1.95 -2.85
N SER A 42 -23.77 1.72 -1.89
CA SER A 42 -22.36 2.13 -1.99
C SER A 42 -21.62 1.42 -3.13
N ILE A 43 -21.83 0.11 -3.30
CA ILE A 43 -21.29 -0.65 -4.44
C ILE A 43 -21.80 -0.07 -5.76
N GLN A 44 -23.10 0.22 -5.87
CA GLN A 44 -23.69 0.77 -7.08
C GLN A 44 -23.15 2.17 -7.40
N ARG A 45 -22.97 3.03 -6.39
CA ARG A 45 -22.33 4.35 -6.58
C ARG A 45 -20.89 4.21 -7.08
N ASN A 46 -20.10 3.31 -6.49
CA ASN A 46 -18.72 3.09 -6.90
C ASN A 46 -18.64 2.55 -8.34
N LYS A 47 -19.50 1.59 -8.71
CA LYS A 47 -19.58 1.10 -10.10
C LYS A 47 -19.89 2.23 -11.09
N LYS A 48 -20.82 3.13 -10.75
CA LYS A 48 -21.17 4.27 -11.60
C LYS A 48 -20.01 5.28 -11.72
N LEU A 49 -19.32 5.53 -10.61
CA LEU A 49 -18.14 6.40 -10.59
C LEU A 49 -17.06 5.86 -11.53
N VAL A 50 -16.65 4.60 -11.35
CA VAL A 50 -15.62 3.97 -12.18
C VAL A 50 -16.02 3.99 -13.66
N ALA A 51 -17.27 3.65 -13.99
CA ALA A 51 -17.76 3.74 -15.37
C ALA A 51 -17.62 5.15 -15.96
N THR A 52 -17.90 6.19 -15.16
CA THR A 52 -17.75 7.59 -15.60
C THR A 52 -16.29 7.97 -15.82
N GLU A 53 -15.37 7.48 -14.99
CA GLU A 53 -13.92 7.67 -15.17
C GLU A 53 -13.39 6.93 -16.41
N GLU A 54 -13.83 5.69 -16.62
CA GLU A 54 -13.52 4.92 -17.82
C GLU A 54 -13.97 5.65 -19.08
N ASP A 55 -15.14 6.30 -19.07
CA ASP A 55 -15.63 7.06 -20.21
C ASP A 55 -14.78 8.31 -20.49
N LYS A 56 -14.28 8.98 -19.43
CA LYS A 56 -13.28 10.06 -19.58
C LYS A 56 -11.98 9.55 -20.19
N ILE A 57 -11.50 8.39 -19.75
CA ILE A 57 -10.28 7.76 -20.30
C ILE A 57 -10.50 7.36 -21.76
N LYS A 58 -11.64 6.77 -22.11
CA LYS A 58 -11.99 6.45 -23.50
C LYS A 58 -12.06 7.70 -24.37
N ALA A 59 -12.58 8.81 -23.86
CA ALA A 59 -12.59 10.08 -24.56
C ALA A 59 -11.17 10.62 -24.79
N LEU A 60 -10.29 10.54 -23.78
CA LEU A 60 -8.87 10.87 -23.91
C LEU A 60 -8.20 10.01 -25.00
N ILE A 61 -8.39 8.69 -24.97
CA ILE A 61 -7.85 7.77 -26.00
C ILE A 61 -8.33 8.15 -27.39
N LYS A 62 -9.62 8.48 -27.56
CA LYS A 62 -10.18 8.90 -28.84
C LYS A 62 -9.64 10.25 -29.34
N SER A 63 -9.22 11.12 -28.43
CA SER A 63 -8.68 12.44 -28.77
C SER A 63 -7.28 12.37 -29.39
N ASP A 64 -6.54 11.28 -29.19
CA ASP A 64 -5.24 11.03 -29.81
C ASP A 64 -5.26 9.74 -30.66
N PRO A 65 -5.75 9.81 -31.90
CA PRO A 65 -5.88 8.65 -32.77
C PRO A 65 -4.54 8.06 -33.23
N ASN A 66 -3.42 8.76 -33.03
CA ASN A 66 -2.10 8.29 -33.45
C ASN A 66 -1.51 7.28 -32.46
N ILE A 67 -1.97 7.29 -31.21
CA ILE A 67 -1.50 6.39 -30.16
C ILE A 67 -2.46 5.21 -30.03
N LYS A 68 -1.93 4.00 -30.21
CA LYS A 68 -2.69 2.76 -29.99
C LYS A 68 -2.62 2.39 -28.52
N TYR A 69 -3.78 2.42 -27.85
CA TYR A 69 -3.94 1.95 -26.48
C TYR A 69 -4.45 0.51 -26.43
N LEU A 70 -3.91 -0.25 -25.50
CA LEU A 70 -4.30 -1.62 -25.17
C LEU A 70 -5.17 -1.61 -23.91
N ALA A 71 -6.24 -2.40 -23.91
CA ALA A 71 -7.08 -2.59 -22.73
C ALA A 71 -6.56 -3.76 -21.88
N SER A 72 -6.41 -3.55 -20.58
CA SER A 72 -6.05 -4.59 -19.62
C SER A 72 -7.29 -5.37 -19.17
N LYS A 73 -7.08 -6.60 -18.70
CA LYS A 73 -8.14 -7.41 -18.08
C LYS A 73 -8.62 -6.85 -16.73
N LYS A 74 -7.89 -5.89 -16.16
CA LYS A 74 -8.19 -5.27 -14.85
C LYS A 74 -8.89 -3.91 -14.96
N GLY A 75 -9.31 -3.50 -16.17
CA GLY A 75 -10.08 -2.27 -16.35
C GLY A 75 -9.21 -1.01 -16.38
N TYR A 76 -8.03 -1.09 -16.97
CA TYR A 76 -7.21 0.09 -17.27
C TYR A 76 -6.63 -0.02 -18.69
N TRP A 77 -6.09 1.08 -19.21
CA TRP A 77 -5.48 1.11 -20.54
C TRP A 77 -4.00 1.44 -20.47
N TYR A 78 -3.25 1.05 -21.49
CA TYR A 78 -1.82 1.35 -21.55
C TYR A 78 -1.30 1.39 -22.98
N THR A 79 -0.16 2.02 -23.17
CA THR A 79 0.55 2.07 -24.45
C THR A 79 2.05 2.06 -24.22
N TYR A 80 2.79 1.44 -25.13
CA TYR A 80 4.25 1.40 -25.08
C TYR A 80 4.81 2.63 -25.78
N GLN A 81 5.50 3.50 -25.03
CA GLN A 81 6.33 4.55 -25.64
C GLN A 81 7.64 3.96 -26.17
N THR A 82 8.17 2.96 -25.47
CA THR A 82 9.33 2.19 -25.91
C THR A 82 9.09 0.74 -25.53
N ARG A 83 9.11 -0.14 -26.53
CA ARG A 83 8.89 -1.57 -26.38
C ARG A 83 10.17 -2.33 -26.69
N ASN A 84 10.51 -3.29 -25.85
CA ASN A 84 11.66 -4.17 -26.08
C ASN A 84 11.14 -5.43 -26.78
N GLU A 85 11.39 -5.55 -28.09
CA GLU A 85 10.91 -6.69 -28.88
C GLU A 85 11.79 -7.94 -28.75
N THR A 86 13.03 -7.78 -28.26
CA THR A 86 14.03 -8.84 -28.18
C THR A 86 13.92 -9.69 -26.91
N ASP A 87 13.57 -9.07 -25.79
CA ASP A 87 13.38 -9.76 -24.52
C ASP A 87 11.95 -10.30 -24.42
N THR A 88 11.73 -11.35 -23.64
CA THR A 88 10.41 -11.90 -23.32
C THR A 88 10.15 -11.99 -21.83
N LEU A 89 11.17 -11.75 -21.00
CA LEU A 89 11.07 -11.86 -19.56
C LEU A 89 10.37 -10.62 -18.97
N THR A 90 9.54 -10.87 -17.96
CA THR A 90 8.89 -9.83 -17.18
C THR A 90 9.02 -10.14 -15.68
N PRO A 91 8.92 -9.13 -14.79
CA PRO A 91 9.01 -9.32 -13.35
C PRO A 91 7.95 -10.30 -12.82
N LYS A 92 8.38 -11.22 -11.95
CA LYS A 92 7.53 -12.21 -11.29
C LYS A 92 7.50 -11.95 -9.78
N LYS A 93 6.51 -12.55 -9.10
CA LYS A 93 6.40 -12.49 -7.64
C LYS A 93 7.74 -12.91 -7.00
N GLY A 94 8.27 -12.06 -6.12
CA GLY A 94 9.55 -12.29 -5.46
C GLY A 94 10.78 -11.77 -6.20
N ASP A 95 10.64 -11.20 -7.39
CA ASP A 95 11.69 -10.40 -8.01
C ASP A 95 11.77 -9.01 -7.38
N VAL A 96 12.89 -8.34 -7.62
CA VAL A 96 13.13 -6.93 -7.28
C VAL A 96 13.18 -6.13 -8.58
N ALA A 97 12.22 -5.24 -8.78
CA ALA A 97 12.11 -4.37 -9.94
C ALA A 97 12.66 -2.97 -9.64
N PHE A 98 13.40 -2.41 -10.59
CA PHE A 98 13.97 -1.07 -10.56
C PHE A 98 13.27 -0.24 -11.61
N PHE A 99 12.50 0.74 -11.19
CA PHE A 99 11.68 1.56 -12.08
C PHE A 99 11.70 3.02 -11.68
N ASP A 100 11.34 3.88 -12.62
CA ASP A 100 11.04 5.29 -12.41
C ASP A 100 9.64 5.54 -12.95
N TYR A 101 8.95 6.52 -12.40
CA TYR A 101 7.64 6.86 -12.89
C TYR A 101 7.28 8.31 -12.62
N GLU A 102 6.36 8.81 -13.43
CA GLU A 102 5.73 10.13 -13.31
C GLU A 102 4.21 9.94 -13.27
N ILE A 103 3.52 10.72 -12.45
CA ILE A 103 2.07 10.75 -12.32
C ILE A 103 1.54 12.10 -12.80
N LYS A 104 0.54 12.06 -13.68
CA LYS A 104 -0.23 13.23 -14.15
C LYS A 104 -1.72 13.01 -13.93
N ASP A 105 -2.47 14.11 -13.89
CA ASP A 105 -3.92 14.06 -14.04
C ASP A 105 -4.31 13.72 -15.50
N LEU A 106 -5.61 13.49 -15.76
CA LEU A 106 -6.09 13.21 -17.12
C LEU A 106 -5.99 14.41 -18.09
N LYS A 107 -5.68 15.62 -17.59
CA LYS A 107 -5.43 16.81 -18.42
C LYS A 107 -3.96 16.93 -18.80
N GLY A 108 -3.08 16.08 -18.26
CA GLY A 108 -1.64 16.08 -18.49
C GLY A 108 -0.86 16.99 -17.55
N ALA A 109 -1.47 17.55 -16.51
CA ALA A 109 -0.76 18.30 -15.48
C ALA A 109 0.02 17.34 -14.57
N ILE A 110 1.31 17.63 -14.34
CA ILE A 110 2.17 16.80 -13.49
C ILE A 110 1.76 16.96 -12.03
N ILE A 111 1.44 15.83 -11.40
CA ILE A 111 1.17 15.73 -9.96
C ILE A 111 2.49 15.36 -9.24
N TYR A 112 3.14 14.29 -9.73
CA TYR A 112 4.45 13.86 -9.28
C TYR A 112 5.37 13.60 -10.47
N SER A 113 6.47 14.33 -10.56
CA SER A 113 7.52 14.20 -11.56
C SER A 113 8.38 12.96 -11.35
N GLU A 114 9.00 12.47 -12.43
CA GLU A 114 9.98 11.38 -12.34
C GLU A 114 11.16 11.72 -11.42
N ILE A 115 11.61 12.97 -11.45
CA ILE A 115 12.77 13.46 -10.70
C ILE A 115 12.52 13.41 -9.19
N GLU A 116 11.30 13.75 -8.74
CA GLU A 116 10.99 13.72 -7.30
C GLU A 116 10.76 12.29 -6.77
N LEU A 117 10.36 11.38 -7.66
CA LEU A 117 10.04 10.00 -7.28
C LEU A 117 11.25 9.06 -7.41
N ARG A 118 12.22 9.33 -8.28
CA ARG A 118 13.35 8.40 -8.49
C ARG A 118 14.39 8.41 -7.36
N PRO A 119 15.11 7.29 -7.15
CA PRO A 119 14.92 5.98 -7.76
C PRO A 119 13.89 5.13 -7.00
N GLN A 120 13.20 4.23 -7.69
CA GLN A 120 12.26 3.29 -7.07
C GLN A 120 12.73 1.84 -7.15
N ILE A 121 12.56 1.13 -6.04
CA ILE A 121 12.83 -0.30 -5.87
C ILE A 121 11.55 -0.95 -5.36
N TYR A 122 11.06 -1.97 -6.06
CA TYR A 122 9.84 -2.68 -5.71
C TYR A 122 10.07 -4.19 -5.61
N TYR A 123 9.74 -4.75 -4.45
CA TYR A 123 9.70 -6.20 -4.24
C TYR A 123 8.35 -6.71 -4.74
N VAL A 124 8.37 -7.35 -5.91
CA VAL A 124 7.18 -7.68 -6.68
C VAL A 124 6.25 -8.58 -5.88
N ASP A 125 5.02 -8.10 -5.68
CA ASP A 125 3.97 -8.73 -4.87
C ASP A 125 4.33 -9.01 -3.40
N LYS A 126 5.35 -8.33 -2.86
CA LYS A 126 5.72 -8.37 -1.42
C LYS A 126 5.57 -7.02 -0.72
N GLN A 127 5.42 -5.94 -1.47
CA GLN A 127 5.17 -4.59 -0.94
C GLN A 127 3.81 -4.06 -1.39
N ASN A 128 3.27 -3.11 -0.61
CA ASN A 128 2.05 -2.41 -0.96
C ASN A 128 2.36 -1.10 -1.70
N ILE A 129 2.19 -1.11 -3.01
CA ILE A 129 2.26 0.07 -3.89
C ILE A 129 0.92 0.25 -4.61
N MET A 130 0.76 1.37 -5.33
CA MET A 130 -0.43 1.65 -6.16
C MET A 130 -0.83 0.42 -6.99
N MET A 131 -2.11 0.05 -6.94
CA MET A 131 -2.61 -1.22 -7.50
C MET A 131 -2.32 -1.34 -9.00
N GLY A 132 -2.44 -0.24 -9.74
CA GLY A 132 -2.10 -0.13 -11.15
C GLY A 132 -0.63 -0.44 -11.43
N LEU A 133 0.30 0.08 -10.62
CA LEU A 133 1.74 -0.21 -10.78
C LEU A 133 2.07 -1.66 -10.46
N ARG A 134 1.48 -2.22 -9.41
CA ARG A 134 1.65 -3.63 -9.05
C ARG A 134 1.33 -4.55 -10.22
N ASP A 135 0.28 -4.24 -10.98
CA ASP A 135 -0.09 -5.01 -12.16
C ASP A 135 0.74 -4.63 -13.39
N GLY A 136 0.87 -3.34 -13.67
CA GLY A 136 1.52 -2.80 -14.87
C GLY A 136 2.99 -3.18 -14.98
N ILE A 137 3.75 -3.14 -13.87
CA ILE A 137 5.18 -3.50 -13.86
C ILE A 137 5.39 -4.97 -14.31
N LYS A 138 4.45 -5.88 -14.01
CA LYS A 138 4.55 -7.29 -14.40
C LYS A 138 4.27 -7.53 -15.90
N LEU A 139 3.75 -6.53 -16.61
CA LEU A 139 3.56 -6.55 -18.06
C LEU A 139 4.80 -6.04 -18.81
N MET A 140 5.71 -5.36 -18.11
CA MET A 140 6.86 -4.69 -18.72
C MET A 140 8.07 -5.60 -18.81
N ARG A 141 8.84 -5.41 -19.87
CA ARG A 141 10.17 -5.97 -20.08
C ARG A 141 11.22 -4.95 -19.66
N LYS A 142 12.46 -5.41 -19.51
CA LYS A 142 13.60 -4.54 -19.22
C LYS A 142 13.74 -3.46 -20.29
N ASN A 143 14.03 -2.23 -19.85
CA ASN A 143 14.18 -1.01 -20.64
C ASN A 143 12.92 -0.53 -21.38
N GLU A 144 11.73 -1.02 -21.00
CA GLU A 144 10.49 -0.50 -21.56
C GLU A 144 10.03 0.77 -20.86
N LYS A 145 9.36 1.62 -21.64
CA LYS A 145 8.65 2.79 -21.16
C LYS A 145 7.19 2.69 -21.55
N VAL A 146 6.29 2.68 -20.57
CA VAL A 146 4.86 2.44 -20.75
C VAL A 146 4.06 3.53 -20.06
N THR A 147 3.07 4.08 -20.76
CA THR A 147 2.08 4.98 -20.17
C THR A 147 0.81 4.20 -19.87
N PHE A 148 0.39 4.22 -18.63
CA PHE A 148 -0.83 3.61 -18.12
C PHE A 148 -1.89 4.69 -17.84
N LEU A 149 -3.14 4.40 -18.15
CA LEU A 149 -4.31 5.22 -17.83
C LEU A 149 -5.16 4.45 -16.81
N PHE A 150 -5.04 4.84 -15.55
CA PHE A 150 -5.70 4.18 -14.43
C PHE A 150 -6.96 4.93 -14.01
N PRO A 151 -8.13 4.27 -13.96
CA PRO A 151 -9.23 4.79 -13.17
C PRO A 151 -8.84 4.85 -11.69
N SER A 152 -9.55 5.63 -10.89
CA SER A 152 -9.14 5.96 -9.53
C SER A 152 -9.05 4.73 -8.63
N ASN A 153 -9.91 3.72 -8.83
CA ASN A 153 -9.86 2.44 -8.11
C ASN A 153 -8.59 1.62 -8.36
N MET A 154 -7.90 1.83 -9.48
CA MET A 154 -6.58 1.26 -9.78
C MET A 154 -5.43 2.17 -9.29
N GLY A 155 -5.73 3.43 -9.00
CA GLY A 155 -4.84 4.39 -8.37
C GLY A 155 -4.94 4.39 -6.84
N TYR A 156 -5.30 5.55 -6.30
CA TYR A 156 -5.44 5.80 -4.84
C TYR A 156 -6.90 5.78 -4.35
N GLY A 157 -7.85 5.57 -5.25
CA GLY A 157 -9.27 5.39 -4.95
C GLY A 157 -9.90 6.56 -4.20
N TYR A 158 -10.87 6.25 -3.34
CA TYR A 158 -11.61 7.24 -2.57
C TYR A 158 -10.73 8.05 -1.61
N HIS A 159 -9.72 7.41 -1.04
CA HIS A 159 -8.89 8.04 -0.01
C HIS A 159 -7.95 9.10 -0.61
N GLY A 160 -7.47 8.89 -1.84
CA GLY A 160 -6.37 9.67 -2.37
C GLY A 160 -5.05 9.26 -1.71
N ASP A 161 -4.03 10.10 -1.81
CA ASP A 161 -2.70 9.83 -1.25
C ASP A 161 -2.37 10.66 0.01
N ASP A 162 -3.38 11.35 0.57
CA ASP A 162 -3.24 12.32 1.66
C ASP A 162 -2.32 13.52 1.35
N LYS A 163 -1.99 13.75 0.07
CA LYS A 163 -1.06 14.78 -0.38
C LYS A 163 -1.57 15.48 -1.64
N LYS A 164 -1.07 15.10 -2.82
CA LYS A 164 -1.33 15.78 -4.09
C LYS A 164 -2.40 15.10 -4.93
N ILE A 165 -2.73 13.83 -4.65
CA ILE A 165 -3.74 13.05 -5.37
C ILE A 165 -5.02 13.05 -4.54
N GLY A 166 -6.07 13.61 -5.13
CA GLY A 166 -7.37 13.74 -4.50
C GLY A 166 -8.18 12.44 -4.50
N THR A 167 -9.34 12.55 -3.86
CA THR A 167 -10.35 11.49 -3.82
C THR A 167 -10.88 11.15 -5.21
N ASN A 168 -10.89 9.86 -5.54
CA ASN A 168 -11.40 9.32 -6.79
C ASN A 168 -10.77 9.98 -8.02
N GLU A 169 -9.47 10.25 -7.96
CA GLU A 169 -8.75 10.88 -9.06
C GLU A 169 -8.16 9.81 -10.02
N PRO A 170 -8.61 9.76 -11.28
CA PRO A 170 -7.97 8.93 -12.30
C PRO A 170 -6.63 9.53 -12.74
N LEU A 171 -5.68 8.67 -13.07
CA LEU A 171 -4.27 9.05 -13.23
C LEU A 171 -3.69 8.56 -14.55
N ILE A 172 -2.80 9.37 -15.13
CA ILE A 172 -1.87 8.96 -16.17
C ILE A 172 -0.54 8.68 -15.50
N CYS A 173 -0.03 7.45 -15.61
CA CYS A 173 1.23 7.05 -15.01
C CYS A 173 2.20 6.59 -16.09
N THR A 174 3.31 7.28 -16.28
CA THR A 174 4.36 6.85 -17.22
C THR A 174 5.48 6.21 -16.45
N VAL A 175 5.77 4.95 -16.76
CA VAL A 175 6.72 4.11 -16.03
C VAL A 175 7.84 3.68 -16.96
N THR A 176 9.08 3.78 -16.50
CA THR A 176 10.25 3.18 -17.13
C THR A 176 10.78 2.06 -16.26
N LEU A 177 10.76 0.82 -16.77
CA LEU A 177 11.34 -0.34 -16.07
C LEU A 177 12.81 -0.46 -16.47
N ARG A 178 13.73 -0.01 -15.61
CA ARG A 178 15.17 -0.04 -15.89
C ARG A 178 15.73 -1.46 -15.83
N ASP A 179 15.36 -2.21 -14.81
CA ASP A 179 15.87 -3.56 -14.60
C ASP A 179 14.95 -4.35 -13.66
N PHE A 180 15.12 -5.67 -13.63
CA PHE A 180 14.59 -6.52 -12.57
C PHE A 180 15.45 -7.77 -12.42
N LYS A 181 15.53 -8.29 -11.20
CA LYS A 181 16.27 -9.52 -10.92
C LYS A 181 15.65 -10.29 -9.77
N SER A 182 16.00 -11.57 -9.63
CA SER A 182 15.54 -12.37 -8.49
C SER A 182 16.00 -11.75 -7.17
N GLU A 183 15.19 -11.84 -6.13
CA GLU A 183 15.58 -11.33 -4.81
C GLU A 183 16.87 -11.98 -4.28
N ALA A 184 17.13 -13.25 -4.61
CA ALA A 184 18.38 -13.93 -4.24
C ALA A 184 19.60 -13.30 -4.92
N THR A 185 19.49 -12.97 -6.22
CA THR A 185 20.55 -12.26 -6.96
C THR A 185 20.76 -10.87 -6.36
N TYR A 186 19.68 -10.13 -6.11
CA TYR A 186 19.75 -8.80 -5.50
C TYR A 186 20.43 -8.82 -4.13
N LYS A 187 20.08 -9.78 -3.27
CA LYS A 187 20.72 -9.92 -1.96
C LYS A 187 22.22 -10.22 -2.09
N LYS A 188 22.60 -11.19 -2.93
CA LYS A 188 24.02 -11.52 -3.16
C LYS A 188 24.85 -10.32 -3.63
N GLU A 189 24.32 -9.50 -4.52
CA GLU A 189 25.00 -8.31 -5.03
C GLU A 189 25.15 -7.21 -3.98
N ASN A 190 24.18 -7.06 -3.06
CA ASN A 190 24.21 -6.04 -2.00
C ASN A 190 24.81 -6.54 -0.68
N GLU A 191 24.99 -7.85 -0.51
CA GLU A 191 25.65 -8.49 0.63
C GLU A 191 27.17 -8.67 0.41
N VAL A 192 27.72 -8.30 -0.75
CA VAL A 192 29.18 -8.26 -0.96
C VAL A 192 29.78 -7.25 0.04
N PRO A 193 30.56 -7.69 1.04
CA PRO A 193 31.03 -6.81 2.09
C PRO A 193 32.06 -5.81 1.55
N VAL A 194 31.95 -4.58 2.01
CA VAL A 194 33.07 -3.62 2.15
C VAL A 194 34.12 -4.26 3.07
N LYS A 195 34.89 -5.24 2.60
CA LYS A 195 36.08 -5.79 3.28
C LYS A 195 37.03 -6.39 2.25
N THR A 196 37.91 -5.54 1.70
CA THR A 196 39.35 -5.81 1.49
C THR A 196 40.00 -4.62 0.77
N VAL A 197 40.37 -3.56 1.51
CA VAL A 197 41.71 -2.93 1.44
C VAL A 197 41.94 -2.16 2.75
N ILE A 198 42.46 -2.83 3.78
CA ILE A 198 43.38 -2.21 4.75
C ILE A 198 44.54 -3.18 4.90
N PRO A 199 45.79 -2.77 4.61
CA PRO A 199 46.98 -3.57 4.88
C PRO A 199 47.22 -3.73 6.37
N ALA A 200 47.85 -4.84 6.71
CA ALA A 200 48.12 -5.34 8.05
C ALA A 200 48.69 -4.31 9.06
N ALA A 201 48.20 -4.40 10.29
CA ALA A 201 48.76 -3.72 11.45
C ALA A 201 50.10 -4.34 11.90
N PRO A 202 51.02 -3.55 12.48
CA PRO A 202 51.96 -4.05 13.47
C PRO A 202 51.52 -3.72 14.90
N SER A 203 52.10 -4.49 15.81
CA SER A 203 51.75 -4.80 17.19
C SER A 203 51.80 -3.69 18.24
N LYS A 204 51.03 -3.95 19.32
CA LYS A 204 50.94 -3.28 20.63
C LYS A 204 52.28 -2.85 21.25
N GLN A 205 52.28 -1.70 21.95
CA GLN A 205 52.98 -1.48 23.23
C GLN A 205 52.34 -0.34 24.05
N GLN A 206 52.59 -0.39 25.36
CA GLN A 206 51.82 0.14 26.50
C GLN A 206 51.89 1.67 26.76
N VAL A 207 50.88 2.14 27.51
CA VAL A 207 50.72 3.45 28.16
C VAL A 207 51.82 3.70 29.22
N PRO A 208 52.19 4.97 29.51
CA PRO A 208 51.85 5.50 30.84
C PRO A 208 51.28 6.94 30.85
N VAL A 209 50.47 7.19 31.87
CA VAL A 209 49.86 8.46 32.29
C VAL A 209 50.85 9.27 33.14
N ALA A 210 50.91 10.59 32.93
CA ALA A 210 51.31 11.72 33.82
C ALA A 210 51.88 12.85 32.93
N SER A 211 51.68 14.16 33.12
CA SER A 211 51.36 14.99 34.28
C SER A 211 50.93 16.39 33.80
N THR A 212 50.25 17.13 34.67
CA THR A 212 49.89 18.56 34.57
C THR A 212 51.07 19.50 34.31
N PRO A 213 50.80 20.73 33.86
CA PRO A 213 51.25 21.86 34.69
C PRO A 213 50.16 22.92 34.95
N LYS A 214 50.09 23.34 36.22
CA LYS A 214 49.68 24.69 36.62
C LYS A 214 50.91 25.60 36.48
N ASP A 215 50.73 26.79 35.94
CA ASP A 215 51.08 28.08 36.56
C ASP A 215 50.81 29.21 35.53
N THR A 216 49.91 30.17 35.78
CA THR A 216 50.00 31.34 36.67
C THR A 216 50.68 32.55 35.98
N ILE A 217 49.88 33.60 35.72
CA ILE A 217 50.21 35.05 35.65
C ILE A 217 50.95 35.57 34.39
N ASN A 218 50.36 36.48 33.59
CA ASN A 218 50.27 37.93 33.84
C ASN A 218 49.64 38.72 32.65
N GLN A 219 49.04 39.86 33.02
CA GLN A 219 48.43 40.97 32.24
C GLN A 219 47.01 40.77 31.69
#